data_AF-A0A2N0FYT2-F1
#
_entry.id   AF-A0A2N0FYT2-F1
#
_cell.length_a   1.000
_cell.length_b   1.000
_cell.length_c   1.000
_cell.angle_alpha   90.00
_cell.angle_beta   90.00
_cell.angle_gamma   90.00
#
_symmetry.space_group_name_H-M   'P 1'
#
loop_
_entity.id
_entity.type
_entity.pdbx_description
1 polymer ?
#
loop_
_entity_poly.entity_id
_entity_poly.type
_entity_poly.pdbx_seq_one_letter_code
_entity_poly.pdbx_strand_id
1 'polypeptide(L)'
;MNYSNIIRLEEEIKVLIGYRLVGYLYDQIIVETYYAMDGTVMCRIELFGPKTEIKHRLAKYEAELKENFYYEAEQKLMGQLEHGTIIQGF
;
A
#
# COMPACT_ATOMS: atom_id res chain seq x y z
N MET A 1 -13.55 -15.74 -2.52
CA MET A 1 -12.23 -15.99 -1.88
C MET A 1 -12.50 -16.34 -0.41
N ASN A 2 -11.82 -17.30 0.24
CA ASN A 2 -12.03 -17.54 1.68
C ASN A 2 -11.13 -16.61 2.50
N TYR A 3 -11.45 -16.36 3.78
CA TYR A 3 -10.71 -15.50 4.70
C TYR A 3 -9.21 -15.86 4.81
N SER A 4 -8.90 -17.16 4.83
CA SER A 4 -7.50 -17.64 4.83
C SER A 4 -6.73 -17.24 3.57
N ASN A 5 -7.41 -17.07 2.44
CA ASN A 5 -6.76 -16.65 1.18
C ASN A 5 -6.52 -15.14 1.17
N ILE A 6 -7.32 -14.37 1.92
CA ILE A 6 -7.18 -12.91 2.04
C ILE A 6 -5.94 -12.57 2.88
N ILE A 7 -5.78 -13.21 4.04
CA ILE A 7 -4.61 -13.00 4.91
C ILE A 7 -3.31 -13.34 4.19
N ARG A 8 -3.29 -14.46 3.47
CA ARG A 8 -2.13 -14.86 2.68
C ARG A 8 -1.80 -13.83 1.59
N LEU A 9 -2.82 -13.34 0.90
CA LEU A 9 -2.65 -12.32 -0.14
C LEU A 9 -2.11 -11.00 0.45
N GLU A 10 -2.61 -10.56 1.61
CA GLU A 10 -2.11 -9.35 2.29
C GLU A 10 -0.61 -9.45 2.58
N GLU A 11 -0.15 -10.58 3.11
CA GLU A 11 1.26 -10.82 3.38
C GLU A 11 2.10 -10.90 2.09
N GLU A 12 1.59 -11.54 1.03
CA GLU A 12 2.26 -11.58 -0.28
C GLU A 12 2.42 -10.15 -0.86
N ILE A 13 1.36 -9.33 -0.83
CA ILE A 13 1.40 -7.93 -1.27
C ILE A 13 2.39 -7.13 -0.42
N LYS A 14 2.35 -7.29 0.91
CA LYS A 14 3.22 -6.58 1.84
C LYS A 14 4.70 -6.85 1.57
N VAL A 15 5.06 -8.12 1.35
CA VAL A 15 6.44 -8.51 1.01
C VAL A 15 6.86 -7.93 -0.35
N LEU A 16 5.99 -8.04 -1.37
CA LEU A 16 6.30 -7.54 -2.70
C LEU A 16 6.50 -6.02 -2.72
N ILE A 17 5.58 -5.26 -2.14
CA ILE A 17 5.69 -3.80 -2.04
C ILE A 17 6.92 -3.42 -1.19
N GLY A 18 7.15 -4.11 -0.07
CA GLY A 18 8.32 -3.88 0.77
C GLY A 18 9.65 -4.07 0.03
N TYR A 19 9.72 -5.07 -0.84
CA TYR A 19 10.89 -5.29 -1.68
C TYR A 19 11.03 -4.23 -2.78
N ARG A 20 9.93 -3.90 -3.48
CA ARG A 20 9.95 -2.94 -4.59
C ARG A 20 10.29 -1.52 -4.16
N LEU A 21 9.84 -1.13 -2.97
CA LEU A 21 10.01 0.22 -2.45
C LEU A 21 11.20 0.36 -1.49
N VAL A 22 12.06 -0.66 -1.36
CA VAL A 22 13.20 -0.66 -0.43
C VAL A 22 14.13 0.56 -0.52
N GLY A 23 14.16 1.24 -1.67
CA GLY A 23 14.94 2.47 -1.89
C GLY A 23 14.27 3.77 -1.40
N TYR A 24 13.03 3.72 -0.95
CA TYR A 24 12.28 4.88 -0.46
C TYR A 24 12.25 4.93 1.07
N LEU A 25 12.11 6.15 1.60
CA LEU A 25 12.03 6.39 3.04
C LEU A 25 10.60 6.15 3.56
N TYR A 26 10.35 4.96 4.08
CA TYR A 26 9.19 4.64 4.93
C TYR A 26 9.62 3.60 5.97
N ASP A 27 8.95 3.56 7.12
CA ASP A 27 9.28 2.62 8.21
C ASP A 27 8.24 1.50 8.35
N GLN A 28 6.98 1.78 8.02
CA GLN A 28 5.89 0.81 8.22
C GLN A 28 4.99 0.69 6.99
N ILE A 29 4.55 -0.55 6.72
CA ILE A 29 3.59 -0.90 5.67
C ILE A 29 2.38 -1.55 6.31
N ILE A 30 1.20 -1.04 6.01
CA ILE A 30 -0.09 -1.70 6.29
C ILE A 30 -0.70 -2.14 4.97
N VAL A 31 -1.10 -3.40 4.90
CA VAL A 31 -1.86 -3.96 3.77
C VAL A 31 -3.13 -4.59 4.34
N GLU A 32 -4.28 -4.20 3.80
CA GLU A 32 -5.58 -4.73 4.18
C GLU A 32 -6.37 -5.07 2.93
N THR A 33 -6.96 -6.26 2.89
CA THR A 33 -7.83 -6.73 1.83
C THR A 33 -9.20 -7.01 2.41
N TYR A 34 -10.25 -6.49 1.76
CA TYR A 34 -11.60 -6.55 2.28
C TYR A 34 -12.64 -6.64 1.16
N TYR A 35 -13.85 -7.03 1.52
CA TYR A 35 -14.98 -7.00 0.60
C TYR A 35 -15.70 -5.65 0.69
N ALA A 36 -15.86 -4.98 -0.44
CA ALA A 36 -16.79 -3.85 -0.55
C ALA A 36 -18.25 -4.34 -0.47
N MET A 37 -19.19 -3.41 -0.30
CA MET A 37 -20.62 -3.73 -0.13
C MET A 37 -21.21 -4.48 -1.32
N ASP A 38 -20.67 -4.27 -2.51
CA ASP A 38 -21.05 -4.94 -3.76
C ASP A 38 -20.38 -6.33 -3.94
N GLY A 39 -19.58 -6.76 -2.97
CA GLY A 39 -18.83 -8.03 -3.02
C GLY A 39 -17.48 -7.93 -3.74
N THR A 40 -17.09 -6.75 -4.20
CA THR A 40 -15.79 -6.52 -4.85
C THR A 40 -14.65 -6.68 -3.85
N VAL A 41 -13.57 -7.38 -4.24
CA VAL A 41 -12.37 -7.53 -3.38
C VAL A 41 -11.50 -6.29 -3.56
N MET A 42 -11.39 -5.50 -2.50
CA MET A 42 -10.56 -4.30 -2.43
C MET A 42 -9.28 -4.60 -1.68
N CYS A 43 -8.19 -3.91 -2.04
CA CYS A 43 -6.96 -3.91 -1.28
C CYS A 43 -6.49 -2.47 -1.04
N ARG A 44 -6.16 -2.17 0.21
CA ARG A 44 -5.59 -0.90 0.67
C ARG A 44 -4.15 -1.13 1.12
N ILE A 45 -3.24 -0.32 0.60
CA ILE A 45 -1.83 -0.25 0.99
C ILE A 45 -1.57 1.14 1.53
N GLU A 46 -0.98 1.22 2.73
CA GLU A 46 -0.57 2.47 3.36
C GLU A 46 0.87 2.37 3.82
N LEU A 47 1.67 3.37 3.44
CA LEU A 47 3.07 3.52 3.83
C LEU A 47 3.16 4.66 4.83
N PHE A 48 3.89 4.43 5.92
CA PHE A 48 4.06 5.39 7.00
C PHE A 48 5.55 5.60 7.29
N GLY A 49 5.85 6.78 7.85
CA GLY A 49 7.10 6.97 8.58
C GLY A 49 7.07 6.23 9.93
N PRO A 50 7.64 6.80 11.00
CA PRO A 50 7.91 6.03 12.22
C PRO A 50 6.66 5.63 13.01
N LYS A 51 5.49 6.19 12.67
CA LYS A 51 4.21 5.97 13.36
C LYS A 51 3.10 5.72 12.36
N THR A 52 2.15 4.85 12.69
CA THR A 52 0.99 4.48 11.86
C THR A 52 -0.21 5.41 12.00
N GLU A 53 0.00 6.66 12.44
CA GLU A 53 -1.07 7.65 12.49
C GLU A 53 -1.26 8.29 11.10
N ILE A 54 -2.50 8.68 10.77
CA ILE A 54 -2.84 9.28 9.45
C ILE A 54 -1.91 10.46 9.09
N LYS A 55 -1.53 11.28 10.07
CA LYS A 55 -0.64 12.44 9.87
C LYS A 55 0.80 12.07 9.48
N HIS A 56 1.21 10.83 9.73
CA HIS A 56 2.52 10.27 9.40
C HIS A 56 2.47 9.36 8.15
N ARG A 57 1.32 9.27 7.47
CA ARG A 57 1.16 8.51 6.24
C ARG A 57 1.87 9.23 5.10
N LEU A 58 2.77 8.52 4.45
CA LEU A 58 3.60 9.00 3.35
C LEU A 58 2.96 8.72 1.99
N ALA A 59 2.30 7.57 1.86
CA ALA A 59 1.60 7.19 0.64
C ALA A 59 0.43 6.27 0.94
N LYS A 60 -0.58 6.30 0.06
CA LYS A 60 -1.73 5.41 0.09
C LYS A 60 -2.10 4.97 -1.32
N TYR A 61 -2.47 3.71 -1.47
CA TYR A 61 -3.18 3.21 -2.64
C TYR A 61 -4.33 2.30 -2.20
N GLU A 62 -5.50 2.46 -2.81
CA GLU A 62 -6.69 1.67 -2.50
C GLU A 62 -7.47 1.45 -3.78
N ALA A 63 -7.62 0.19 -4.17
CA ALA A 63 -8.28 -0.18 -5.42
C ALA A 63 -8.81 -1.62 -5.34
N GLU A 64 -9.59 -1.99 -6.34
CA GLU A 64 -10.01 -3.37 -6.56
C GLU A 64 -8.82 -4.24 -6.93
N LEU A 65 -8.75 -5.43 -6.34
CA LEU A 65 -7.69 -6.39 -6.60
C LEU A 65 -7.90 -7.11 -7.95
N LYS A 66 -7.35 -6.52 -9.01
CA LYS A 66 -7.34 -7.06 -10.39
C LYS A 66 -5.91 -7.34 -10.89
N GLU A 67 -5.79 -7.91 -12.09
CA GLU A 67 -4.53 -8.32 -12.72
C GLU A 67 -3.43 -7.24 -12.69
N ASN A 68 -3.77 -5.97 -12.89
CA ASN A 68 -2.81 -4.85 -12.90
C ASN A 68 -2.59 -4.19 -11.54
N PHE A 69 -3.22 -4.67 -10.47
CA PHE A 69 -3.21 -4.02 -9.16
C PHE A 69 -1.80 -3.73 -8.65
N TYR A 70 -0.88 -4.69 -8.77
CA TYR A 70 0.49 -4.55 -8.29
C TYR A 70 1.25 -3.43 -9.00
N TYR A 71 1.13 -3.37 -10.32
CA TYR A 71 1.78 -2.35 -11.13
C TYR A 71 1.21 -0.97 -10.81
N GLU A 72 -0.12 -0.85 -10.73
CA GLU A 72 -0.77 0.42 -10.38
C GLU A 72 -0.42 0.88 -8.96
N ALA A 73 -0.40 -0.04 -8.00
CA ALA A 73 0.00 0.23 -6.62
C ALA A 73 1.43 0.77 -6.56
N GLU A 74 2.38 0.09 -7.21
CA GLU A 74 3.79 0.51 -7.27
C GLU A 74 3.91 1.92 -7.84
N GLN A 75 3.34 2.17 -9.03
CA GLN A 75 3.41 3.48 -9.67
C GLN A 75 2.79 4.61 -8.82
N LYS A 76 1.65 4.34 -8.18
CA LYS A 76 0.96 5.34 -7.35
C LYS A 76 1.69 5.62 -6.03
N LEU A 77 2.26 4.59 -5.41
CA LEU A 77 2.99 4.72 -4.15
C LEU A 77 4.33 5.43 -4.39
N MET A 78 5.10 5.03 -5.41
CA MET A 78 6.35 5.69 -5.80
C MET A 78 6.12 7.16 -6.11
N GLY A 79 5.12 7.47 -6.94
CA GLY A 79 4.80 8.85 -7.27
C GLY A 79 4.49 9.70 -6.03
N GLN A 80 3.75 9.17 -5.04
CA GLN A 80 3.48 9.90 -3.79
C GLN A 80 4.74 10.10 -2.94
N LEU A 81 5.60 9.09 -2.83
CA LEU A 81 6.84 9.17 -2.06
C LEU A 81 7.81 10.19 -2.66
N GLU A 82 7.92 10.24 -3.99
CA GLU A 82 8.76 11.21 -4.71
C GLU A 82 8.26 12.65 -4.50
N HIS A 83 6.94 12.88 -4.59
CA HIS A 83 6.36 14.21 -4.35
C HIS A 83 6.42 14.61 -2.86
N GLY A 84 6.24 13.67 -1.93
CA GLY A 84 6.32 13.92 -0.49
C GLY A 84 7.72 14.32 -0.02
N THR A 85 8.75 13.81 -0.69
CA THR A 85 10.16 14.17 -0.41
C THR A 85 10.45 15.64 -0.74
N ILE A 86 9.74 16.24 -1.70
CA ILE A 86 9.92 17.65 -2.10
C ILE A 86 9.34 18.61 -1.06
N ILE A 87 8.31 18.21 -0.31
CA ILE A 87 7.62 19.10 0.64
C ILE A 87 8.35 19.15 2.00
N GLN A 88 9.14 18.13 2.36
CA GLN A 88 9.90 18.10 3.62
C GLN A 88 11.27 18.80 3.54
N GLY A 89 11.60 19.42 2.40
CA GLY A 89 12.86 20.13 2.19
C GLY A 89 12.73 21.65 2.27
N PHE A 90 12.25 22.23 3.37
CA PHE A 90 12.45 23.64 3.76
C PHE A 90 12.34 23.82 5.28
#